data_AF-A0A553I9R6-F1
#
_entry.id   AF-A0A553I9R6-F1
#
_cell.length_a   1.000
_cell.length_b   1.000
_cell.length_c   1.000
_cell.angle_alpha   90.00
_cell.angle_beta   90.00
_cell.angle_gamma   90.00
#
_symmetry.space_group_name_H-M   'P 1'
#
loop_
_entity.id
_entity.type
_entity.pdbx_description
1 polymer ?
#
loop_
_entity_poly.entity_id
_entity_poly.type
_entity_poly.pdbx_seq_one_letter_code
_entity_poly.pdbx_strand_id
1 'polypeptide(L)'
;MATAPIKALTQQGQAALFTTLPPLSNAPTPPQLPTGTVSLYRDPASDGNAWAGAKLDIRTSDYVPNVRHRLDSAMLDNCDYLAFNLPPGTIMTLMDDVIPTSAAENVADLKRTGYSVDLVGVGYTLSVDIRQYGMGDMIASFMWRTVDLTRGAIELYFDPGFTGIRQIIFLAEFEPGVIHDLANWAIEDDLSSVCWRTMVDRQTAALFAERDGSGAAFNNISGSVAMKEVPDLSQFGFDDCISSFRWDTVNPVKEVIEPFDIVATSSSNSGALSSIATGTNRSSLPQTVKISLHNSTSQTITVSTQDQFVTGVSTTVTLSETVKEGVGVTSSETTATWSITLNFQYTHTTTNTTSTTKTVDLNIEQEVQAPANTSYTAKLLVKIGQLPPTTYKTTATRWYSVPMAGAERDPANNYWYKRTEPIEVSMTGALAVSSWTEINTTRLPVNDTAVAAGQ
;
A
#
# COMPACT_ATOMS: atom_id res chain seq x y z
N MET A 1 -9.67 -21.69 6.25
CA MET A 1 -10.33 -21.25 5.00
C MET A 1 -9.30 -20.49 4.20
N ALA A 2 -9.05 -20.87 2.94
CA ALA A 2 -8.18 -20.10 2.07
C ALA A 2 -8.84 -18.74 1.81
N THR A 3 -8.24 -17.67 2.33
CA THR A 3 -8.65 -16.30 2.02
C THR A 3 -8.50 -16.12 0.52
N ALA A 4 -9.61 -15.82 -0.17
CA ALA A 4 -9.56 -15.51 -1.59
C ALA A 4 -8.52 -14.41 -1.83
N PRO A 5 -7.74 -14.48 -2.92
CA PRO A 5 -6.79 -13.41 -3.25
C PRO A 5 -7.56 -12.08 -3.29
N ILE A 6 -7.06 -11.09 -2.54
CA ILE A 6 -7.61 -9.73 -2.55
C ILE A 6 -7.53 -9.25 -4.01
N LYS A 7 -8.67 -9.23 -4.70
CA LYS A 7 -8.75 -8.74 -6.07
C LYS A 7 -8.27 -7.29 -6.04
N ALA A 8 -7.24 -6.96 -6.81
CA ALA A 8 -6.73 -5.60 -6.90
C ALA A 8 -7.91 -4.66 -7.19
N LEU A 9 -8.09 -3.66 -6.33
CA LEU A 9 -9.15 -2.68 -6.50
C LEU A 9 -8.82 -1.84 -7.73
N THR A 10 -9.71 -1.84 -8.71
CA THR A 10 -9.56 -1.04 -9.93
C THR A 10 -10.44 0.20 -9.82
N GLN A 11 -10.05 1.30 -10.48
CA GLN A 11 -10.87 2.52 -10.56
C GLN A 11 -12.30 2.19 -11.05
N GLN A 12 -12.42 1.33 -12.08
CA GLN A 12 -13.71 0.93 -12.63
C GLN A 12 -14.53 0.06 -11.66
N GLY A 13 -13.87 -0.88 -10.96
CA GLY A 13 -14.54 -1.69 -9.95
C GLY A 13 -15.08 -0.87 -8.80
N GLN A 14 -14.35 0.16 -8.37
CA GLN A 14 -14.79 1.10 -7.34
C GLN A 14 -15.90 2.02 -7.82
N ALA A 15 -15.80 2.55 -9.05
CA ALA A 15 -16.84 3.40 -9.65
C ALA A 15 -18.22 2.70 -9.70
N ALA A 16 -18.25 1.38 -9.86
CA ALA A 16 -19.48 0.60 -9.90
C ALA A 16 -20.15 0.37 -8.52
N LEU A 17 -19.46 0.69 -7.42
CA LEU A 17 -20.00 0.51 -6.05
C LEU A 17 -20.75 1.74 -5.53
N PHE A 18 -20.60 2.89 -6.18
CA PHE A 18 -21.34 4.09 -5.85
C PHE A 18 -22.83 3.90 -6.14
N THR A 19 -23.70 4.55 -5.35
CA THR A 19 -25.12 4.60 -5.68
C THR A 19 -25.30 5.24 -7.06
N THR A 20 -26.09 4.58 -7.93
CA THR A 20 -26.36 5.10 -9.27
C THR A 20 -27.25 6.33 -9.17
N LEU A 21 -26.86 7.41 -9.84
CA LEU A 21 -27.73 8.57 -9.99
C LEU A 21 -29.04 8.15 -10.70
N PRO A 22 -30.18 8.78 -10.36
CA PRO A 22 -31.49 8.38 -10.86
C PRO A 22 -31.53 8.51 -12.39
N PRO A 23 -31.76 7.41 -13.14
CA PRO A 23 -31.93 7.50 -14.58
C PRO A 23 -33.28 8.15 -14.91
N LEU A 24 -33.42 8.65 -16.13
CA LEU A 24 -34.72 9.12 -16.61
C LEU A 24 -35.68 7.93 -16.71
N SER A 25 -36.81 8.02 -15.99
CA SER A 25 -37.87 7.02 -16.08
C SER A 25 -38.57 7.13 -17.44
N ASN A 26 -38.58 6.02 -18.21
CA ASN A 26 -39.20 5.91 -19.54
C ASN A 26 -38.58 6.74 -20.68
N ALA A 27 -37.35 7.25 -20.53
CA ALA A 27 -36.67 7.92 -21.63
C ALA A 27 -36.07 6.94 -22.64
N PRO A 28 -35.94 7.35 -23.93
CA PRO A 28 -35.16 6.61 -24.90
C PRO A 28 -33.70 6.45 -24.44
N THR A 29 -32.99 5.45 -24.99
CA THR A 29 -31.58 5.19 -24.68
C THR A 29 -30.76 6.48 -24.85
N PRO A 30 -29.90 6.85 -23.87
CA PRO A 30 -29.11 8.06 -23.98
C PRO A 30 -28.18 8.02 -25.19
N PRO A 31 -27.89 9.18 -25.80
CA PRO A 31 -26.96 9.27 -26.92
C PRO A 31 -25.58 8.77 -26.50
N GLN A 32 -24.93 7.97 -27.34
CA GLN A 32 -23.55 7.56 -27.07
C GLN A 32 -22.63 8.76 -27.16
N LEU A 33 -21.95 9.08 -26.06
CA LEU A 33 -21.06 10.22 -25.95
C LEU A 33 -19.60 9.78 -26.09
N PRO A 34 -18.73 10.60 -26.71
CA PRO A 34 -17.28 10.39 -26.63
C PRO A 34 -16.81 10.39 -25.17
N THR A 35 -15.75 9.63 -24.88
CA THR A 35 -15.16 9.64 -23.54
C THR A 35 -14.67 11.04 -23.15
N GLY A 36 -14.83 11.39 -21.87
CA GLY A 36 -14.55 12.73 -21.34
C GLY A 36 -15.64 13.76 -21.62
N THR A 37 -16.86 13.36 -21.97
CA THR A 37 -17.96 14.29 -22.31
C THR A 37 -19.10 14.23 -21.30
N VAL A 38 -19.61 15.39 -20.91
CA VAL A 38 -20.89 15.58 -20.20
C VAL A 38 -21.77 16.46 -21.08
N SER A 39 -22.95 15.99 -21.44
CA SER A 39 -23.95 16.74 -22.19
C SER A 39 -25.10 17.14 -21.27
N LEU A 40 -25.35 18.44 -21.17
CA LEU A 40 -26.47 19.04 -20.46
C LEU A 40 -27.63 19.26 -21.43
N TYR A 41 -28.86 18.95 -21.01
CA TYR A 41 -30.07 19.08 -21.83
C TYR A 41 -31.14 19.87 -21.08
N ARG A 42 -31.76 20.79 -21.81
CA ARG A 42 -32.93 21.57 -21.38
C ARG A 42 -34.20 20.97 -21.96
N ASP A 43 -35.23 20.80 -21.13
CA ASP A 43 -36.61 20.42 -21.46
C ASP A 43 -36.73 19.13 -22.31
N PRO A 44 -37.69 18.22 -22.05
CA PRO A 44 -37.98 17.19 -23.02
C PRO A 44 -38.51 17.85 -24.29
N ALA A 45 -38.07 17.39 -25.46
CA ALA A 45 -38.68 17.82 -26.71
C ALA A 45 -40.20 17.59 -26.67
N SER A 46 -40.97 18.28 -27.49
CA SER A 46 -42.44 18.23 -27.48
C SER A 46 -43.05 16.83 -27.66
N ASP A 47 -42.24 15.84 -28.04
CA ASP A 47 -42.56 14.42 -28.17
C ASP A 47 -42.22 13.58 -26.92
N GLY A 48 -41.77 14.21 -25.82
CA GLY A 48 -41.31 13.56 -24.60
C GLY A 48 -39.87 13.07 -24.64
N ASN A 49 -39.11 13.35 -25.70
CA ASN A 49 -37.71 12.94 -25.82
C ASN A 49 -36.75 13.93 -25.13
N ALA A 50 -36.28 13.57 -23.94
CA ALA A 50 -35.31 14.34 -23.17
C ALA A 50 -33.96 14.61 -23.89
N TRP A 51 -33.63 13.85 -24.93
CA TRP A 51 -32.35 13.98 -25.65
C TRP A 51 -32.42 14.81 -26.93
N ALA A 52 -33.63 15.23 -27.34
CA ALA A 52 -33.84 16.01 -28.57
C ALA A 52 -33.91 17.52 -28.33
N GLY A 53 -33.85 17.96 -27.06
CA GLY A 53 -33.85 19.37 -26.66
C GLY A 53 -32.55 20.11 -26.98
N ALA A 54 -32.51 21.39 -26.58
CA ALA A 54 -31.28 22.17 -26.64
C ALA A 54 -30.21 21.54 -25.74
N LYS A 55 -28.96 21.52 -26.21
CA LYS A 55 -27.87 20.86 -25.49
C LYS A 55 -26.59 21.68 -25.43
N LEU A 56 -25.80 21.42 -24.40
CA LEU A 56 -24.42 21.87 -24.27
C LEU A 56 -23.52 20.67 -23.96
N ASP A 57 -22.46 20.49 -24.74
CA ASP A 57 -21.44 19.48 -24.47
C ASP A 57 -20.25 20.13 -23.74
N ILE A 58 -19.94 19.62 -22.55
CA ILE A 58 -18.76 19.95 -21.76
C ILE A 58 -17.76 18.80 -21.95
N ARG A 59 -16.57 19.10 -22.45
CA ARG A 59 -15.50 18.09 -22.65
C ARG A 59 -14.34 18.36 -21.72
N THR A 60 -13.85 17.33 -21.02
CA THR A 60 -12.69 17.47 -20.13
C THR A 60 -11.43 17.95 -20.87
N SER A 61 -11.30 17.67 -22.17
CA SER A 61 -10.20 18.17 -23.01
C SER A 61 -10.17 19.69 -23.18
N ASP A 62 -11.31 20.35 -23.02
CA ASP A 62 -11.49 21.76 -23.34
C ASP A 62 -11.32 22.66 -22.09
N TYR A 63 -11.27 22.06 -20.91
CA TYR A 63 -11.20 22.75 -19.62
C TYR A 63 -10.04 22.25 -18.78
N VAL A 64 -9.40 23.15 -18.04
CA VAL A 64 -8.29 22.80 -17.13
C VAL A 64 -8.82 21.99 -15.93
N PRO A 65 -8.19 20.86 -15.55
CA PRO A 65 -8.60 20.11 -14.36
C PRO A 65 -8.32 20.87 -13.07
N ASN A 66 -9.01 20.51 -11.99
CA ASN A 66 -8.85 21.10 -10.66
C ASN A 66 -9.10 22.61 -10.58
N VAL A 67 -9.97 23.11 -11.46
CA VAL A 67 -10.40 24.51 -11.49
C VAL A 67 -11.92 24.53 -11.61
N ARG A 68 -12.56 25.48 -10.93
CA ARG A 68 -13.99 25.75 -11.08
C ARG A 68 -14.21 26.64 -12.29
N HIS A 69 -15.06 26.17 -13.20
CA HIS A 69 -15.43 26.84 -14.43
C HIS A 69 -16.87 27.31 -14.33
N ARG A 70 -17.11 28.56 -14.74
CA ARG A 70 -18.45 29.09 -14.89
C ARG A 70 -19.10 28.51 -16.15
N LEU A 71 -20.40 28.24 -16.09
CA LEU A 71 -21.17 27.85 -17.27
C LEU A 71 -21.63 29.09 -18.05
N ASP A 72 -20.81 29.58 -18.97
CA ASP A 72 -21.14 30.76 -19.79
C ASP A 72 -21.97 30.37 -21.03
N SER A 73 -23.22 29.97 -20.81
CA SER A 73 -24.12 29.55 -21.89
C SER A 73 -25.60 29.74 -21.56
N ALA A 74 -26.48 29.51 -22.55
CA ALA A 74 -27.93 29.46 -22.34
C ALA A 74 -28.39 28.25 -21.47
N MET A 75 -27.48 27.36 -21.09
CA MET A 75 -27.72 26.23 -20.20
C MET A 75 -27.51 26.57 -18.72
N LEU A 76 -26.95 27.75 -18.42
CA LEU A 76 -26.89 28.30 -17.06
C LEU A 76 -28.30 28.31 -16.46
N ASP A 77 -28.49 27.61 -15.35
CA ASP A 77 -29.77 27.53 -14.61
C ASP A 77 -30.95 27.11 -15.49
N ASN A 78 -30.72 26.25 -16.49
CA ASN A 78 -31.72 25.81 -17.47
C ASN A 78 -31.51 24.34 -17.88
N CYS A 79 -31.06 23.47 -16.97
CA CYS A 79 -30.74 22.08 -17.25
C CYS A 79 -31.56 21.14 -16.35
N ASP A 80 -32.20 20.14 -16.96
CA ASP A 80 -33.04 19.15 -16.27
C ASP A 80 -32.49 17.72 -16.36
N TYR A 81 -31.72 17.45 -17.42
CA TYR A 81 -31.21 16.14 -17.74
C TYR A 81 -29.76 16.22 -18.17
N LEU A 82 -29.02 15.17 -17.87
CA LEU A 82 -27.65 15.03 -18.36
C LEU A 82 -27.37 13.63 -18.86
N ALA A 83 -26.45 13.54 -19.80
CA ALA A 83 -25.79 12.30 -20.18
C ALA A 83 -24.29 12.51 -20.04
N PHE A 84 -23.55 11.51 -19.57
CA PHE A 84 -22.09 11.63 -19.44
C PHE A 84 -21.38 10.33 -19.73
N ASN A 85 -20.20 10.42 -20.34
CA ASN A 85 -19.25 9.33 -20.48
C ASN A 85 -17.89 9.83 -19.99
N LEU A 86 -17.58 9.56 -18.72
CA LEU A 86 -16.31 9.92 -18.10
C LEU A 86 -15.45 8.65 -17.88
N PRO A 87 -14.13 8.72 -18.08
CA PRO A 87 -13.23 7.62 -17.75
C PRO A 87 -13.29 7.24 -16.26
N PRO A 88 -13.07 5.96 -15.88
CA PRO A 88 -12.91 5.58 -14.48
C PRO A 88 -11.86 6.42 -13.76
N GLY A 89 -12.19 6.90 -12.57
CA GLY A 89 -11.34 7.82 -11.80
C GLY A 89 -11.43 9.28 -12.24
N THR A 90 -12.27 9.63 -13.22
CA THR A 90 -12.59 11.03 -13.55
C THR A 90 -13.91 11.43 -12.89
N ILE A 91 -13.90 12.51 -12.13
CA ILE A 91 -15.07 13.10 -11.50
C ILE A 91 -15.35 14.45 -12.15
N MET A 92 -16.62 14.69 -12.51
CA MET A 92 -17.10 16.04 -12.79
C MET A 92 -18.15 16.42 -11.76
N THR A 93 -17.94 17.50 -11.04
CA THR A 93 -18.91 18.04 -10.08
C THR A 93 -19.62 19.22 -10.73
N LEU A 94 -20.95 19.17 -10.79
CA LEU A 94 -21.80 20.29 -11.20
C LEU A 94 -22.28 21.00 -9.94
N MET A 95 -22.35 22.33 -9.96
CA MET A 95 -22.58 23.18 -8.79
C MET A 95 -23.57 24.31 -9.11
N ASP A 96 -24.31 24.72 -8.08
CA ASP A 96 -25.34 25.77 -8.14
C ASP A 96 -24.78 27.21 -8.11
N ASP A 97 -23.63 27.42 -7.48
CA ASP A 97 -22.98 28.73 -7.45
C ASP A 97 -21.61 28.72 -8.12
N VAL A 98 -21.16 29.89 -8.57
CA VAL A 98 -19.85 30.14 -9.19
C VAL A 98 -18.95 30.82 -8.17
N ILE A 99 -18.32 30.03 -7.30
CA ILE A 99 -17.29 30.55 -6.38
C ILE A 99 -15.91 30.15 -6.90
N PRO A 100 -15.07 31.10 -7.37
CA PRO A 100 -13.69 30.80 -7.76
C PRO A 100 -12.93 30.23 -6.57
N THR A 101 -12.23 29.12 -6.77
CA THR A 101 -11.25 28.63 -5.80
C THR A 101 -9.92 29.35 -6.01
N SER A 102 -9.26 29.76 -4.93
CA SER A 102 -7.89 30.24 -5.02
C SER A 102 -6.94 29.06 -5.28
N ALA A 103 -5.73 29.34 -5.81
CA ALA A 103 -4.77 28.30 -6.17
C ALA A 103 -4.26 27.45 -4.98
N ALA A 104 -4.49 27.89 -3.74
CA ALA A 104 -4.08 27.20 -2.52
C ALA A 104 -5.21 26.38 -1.88
N GLU A 105 -6.46 26.56 -2.32
CA GLU A 105 -7.62 25.87 -1.77
C GLU A 105 -7.85 24.54 -2.49
N ASN A 106 -8.32 23.55 -1.73
CA ASN A 106 -8.72 22.28 -2.30
C ASN A 106 -9.97 22.50 -3.17
N VAL A 107 -9.89 22.17 -4.46
CA VAL A 107 -11.03 22.37 -5.38
C VAL A 107 -12.27 21.57 -4.95
N ALA A 108 -12.05 20.41 -4.29
CA ALA A 108 -13.08 19.53 -3.76
C ALA A 108 -13.77 20.06 -2.49
N ASP A 109 -13.30 21.18 -1.91
CA ASP A 109 -13.96 21.83 -0.79
C ASP A 109 -15.20 22.60 -1.26
N LEU A 110 -16.39 22.01 -1.17
CA LEU A 110 -17.65 22.54 -1.71
C LEU A 110 -18.23 23.74 -0.95
N LYS A 111 -17.42 24.40 -0.13
CA LYS A 111 -17.79 25.63 0.56
C LYS A 111 -18.34 26.68 -0.41
N ARG A 112 -19.57 27.11 -0.11
CA ARG A 112 -20.31 28.16 -0.82
C ARG A 112 -20.64 27.84 -2.28
N THR A 113 -20.53 26.59 -2.73
CA THR A 113 -20.88 26.22 -4.12
C THR A 113 -22.37 25.98 -4.32
N GLY A 114 -23.19 26.23 -3.29
CA GLY A 114 -24.59 25.82 -3.25
C GLY A 114 -24.71 24.29 -3.30
N TYR A 115 -25.82 23.80 -3.85
CA TYR A 115 -26.00 22.38 -4.11
C TYR A 115 -25.05 21.86 -5.19
N SER A 116 -24.73 20.58 -5.12
CA SER A 116 -23.76 19.97 -6.04
C SER A 116 -24.08 18.50 -6.32
N VAL A 117 -23.69 18.04 -7.51
CA VAL A 117 -23.77 16.62 -7.88
C VAL A 117 -22.45 16.15 -8.48
N ASP A 118 -21.94 15.04 -7.97
CA ASP A 118 -20.75 14.37 -8.48
C ASP A 118 -21.13 13.32 -9.54
N LEU A 119 -20.59 13.50 -10.74
CA LEU A 119 -20.65 12.54 -11.84
C LEU A 119 -19.39 11.68 -11.81
N VAL A 120 -19.53 10.43 -11.36
CA VAL A 120 -18.42 9.47 -11.25
C VAL A 120 -18.26 8.70 -12.56
N GLY A 121 -17.10 8.81 -13.20
CA GLY A 121 -16.82 8.11 -14.45
C GLY A 121 -16.76 6.59 -14.30
N VAL A 122 -17.47 5.89 -15.20
CA VAL A 122 -17.53 4.42 -15.27
C VAL A 122 -17.00 3.86 -16.59
N GLY A 123 -16.63 4.73 -17.54
CA GLY A 123 -16.11 4.36 -18.86
C GLY A 123 -17.16 4.09 -19.95
N TYR A 124 -18.43 4.37 -19.70
CA TYR A 124 -19.52 4.28 -20.67
C TYR A 124 -20.58 5.36 -20.39
N THR A 125 -21.48 5.59 -21.34
CA THR A 125 -22.51 6.63 -21.19
C THR A 125 -23.55 6.24 -20.14
N LEU A 126 -23.76 7.15 -19.19
CA LEU A 126 -24.86 7.15 -18.23
C LEU A 126 -25.80 8.34 -18.48
N SER A 127 -27.03 8.24 -17.99
CA SER A 127 -28.05 9.28 -18.04
C SER A 127 -28.56 9.59 -16.65
N VAL A 128 -28.86 10.86 -16.37
CA VAL A 128 -29.37 11.30 -15.06
C VAL A 128 -30.50 12.30 -15.23
N ASP A 129 -31.56 12.11 -14.45
CA ASP A 129 -32.62 13.10 -14.23
C ASP A 129 -32.28 13.88 -12.96
N ILE A 130 -31.63 15.03 -13.13
CA ILE A 130 -31.11 15.81 -11.98
C ILE A 130 -32.21 16.53 -11.19
N ARG A 131 -33.44 16.61 -11.74
CA ARG A 131 -34.61 17.12 -11.02
C ARG A 131 -35.01 16.21 -9.87
N GLN A 132 -34.89 14.89 -10.06
CA GLN A 132 -35.11 13.90 -8.99
C GLN A 132 -34.08 14.02 -7.87
N TYR A 133 -32.99 14.74 -8.13
CA TYR A 133 -31.91 15.02 -7.19
C TYR A 133 -31.96 16.46 -6.66
N GLY A 134 -33.02 17.22 -6.95
CA GLY A 134 -33.18 18.61 -6.48
C GLY A 134 -32.28 19.65 -7.17
N MET A 135 -31.63 19.31 -8.28
CA MET A 135 -30.71 20.20 -9.02
C MET A 135 -31.21 20.63 -10.41
N GLY A 136 -32.51 20.45 -10.67
CA GLY A 136 -33.12 20.95 -11.91
C GLY A 136 -33.03 22.46 -12.00
N ASP A 137 -32.61 22.98 -13.15
CA ASP A 137 -32.46 24.42 -13.44
C ASP A 137 -31.56 25.19 -12.46
N MET A 138 -30.58 24.52 -11.84
CA MET A 138 -29.67 25.15 -10.88
C MET A 138 -28.20 25.14 -11.33
N ILE A 139 -27.83 24.43 -12.40
CA ILE A 139 -26.41 24.27 -12.72
C ILE A 139 -25.81 25.58 -13.24
N ALA A 140 -24.94 26.19 -12.42
CA ALA A 140 -24.24 27.42 -12.74
C ALA A 140 -22.76 27.25 -13.05
N SER A 141 -22.13 26.23 -12.46
CA SER A 141 -20.69 26.00 -12.57
C SER A 141 -20.34 24.52 -12.53
N PHE A 142 -19.10 24.20 -12.91
CA PHE A 142 -18.60 22.83 -12.84
C PHE A 142 -17.10 22.79 -12.58
N MET A 143 -16.61 21.65 -12.11
CA MET A 143 -15.19 21.33 -12.07
C MET A 143 -14.99 19.88 -12.50
N TRP A 144 -13.81 19.56 -13.00
CA TRP A 144 -13.43 18.17 -13.23
C TRP A 144 -12.03 17.87 -12.73
N ARG A 145 -11.82 16.63 -12.29
CA ARG A 145 -10.57 16.18 -11.69
C ARG A 145 -10.40 14.67 -11.80
N THR A 146 -9.17 14.22 -11.59
CA THR A 146 -8.85 12.80 -11.46
C THR A 146 -8.74 12.45 -9.98
N VAL A 147 -9.45 11.42 -9.56
CA VAL A 147 -9.55 10.97 -8.18
C VAL A 147 -9.13 9.52 -8.11
N ASP A 148 -8.33 9.19 -7.10
CA ASP A 148 -8.00 7.80 -6.81
C ASP A 148 -9.16 7.11 -6.07
N LEU A 149 -10.10 6.53 -6.81
CA LEU A 149 -11.25 5.81 -6.25
C LEU A 149 -10.85 4.55 -5.48
N THR A 150 -9.60 4.07 -5.62
CA THR A 150 -9.12 2.92 -4.84
C THR A 150 -8.92 3.26 -3.37
N ARG A 151 -8.88 4.55 -3.03
CA ARG A 151 -8.93 5.03 -1.64
C ARG A 151 -10.34 5.06 -1.06
N GLY A 152 -11.38 4.81 -1.85
CA GLY A 152 -12.77 4.82 -1.37
C GLY A 152 -13.34 6.23 -1.15
N ALA A 153 -14.60 6.26 -0.78
CA ALA A 153 -15.39 7.48 -0.59
C ALA A 153 -16.54 7.27 0.41
N ILE A 154 -17.13 8.37 0.85
CA ILE A 154 -18.32 8.40 1.70
C ILE A 154 -19.38 9.23 0.97
N GLU A 155 -20.54 8.66 0.72
CA GLU A 155 -21.69 9.33 0.12
C GLU A 155 -22.61 9.82 1.25
N LEU A 156 -22.89 11.11 1.25
CA LEU A 156 -23.73 11.84 2.20
C LEU A 156 -25.03 12.25 1.51
N TYR A 157 -26.17 12.10 2.19
CA TYR A 157 -27.50 12.34 1.63
C TYR A 157 -28.31 13.24 2.54
N PHE A 158 -28.98 14.23 1.94
CA PHE A 158 -29.85 15.15 2.67
C PHE A 158 -30.99 14.42 3.35
N ASP A 159 -31.64 13.50 2.63
CA ASP A 159 -32.81 12.81 3.14
C ASP A 159 -32.49 11.39 3.64
N PRO A 160 -33.32 10.84 4.54
CA PRO A 160 -33.29 9.42 4.87
C PRO A 160 -33.46 8.52 3.63
N GLY A 161 -32.98 7.29 3.72
CA GLY A 161 -33.15 6.26 2.69
C GLY A 161 -32.27 6.44 1.46
N PHE A 162 -31.17 7.20 1.56
CA PHE A 162 -30.26 7.50 0.46
C PHE A 162 -30.95 8.26 -0.68
N THR A 163 -31.79 9.23 -0.31
CA THR A 163 -32.55 10.06 -1.25
C THR A 163 -32.19 11.55 -1.13
N GLY A 164 -32.79 12.39 -1.97
CA GLY A 164 -32.49 13.81 -2.01
C GLY A 164 -31.14 14.12 -2.66
N ILE A 165 -30.60 15.28 -2.29
CA ILE A 165 -29.28 15.73 -2.73
C ILE A 165 -28.23 14.84 -2.08
N ARG A 166 -27.20 14.46 -2.83
CA ARG A 166 -26.04 13.76 -2.31
C ARG A 166 -24.73 14.44 -2.68
N GLN A 167 -23.84 14.49 -1.70
CA GLN A 167 -22.45 14.93 -1.84
C GLN A 167 -21.52 13.77 -1.52
N ILE A 168 -20.37 13.69 -2.20
CA ILE A 168 -19.42 12.58 -2.02
C ILE A 168 -18.10 13.13 -1.49
N ILE A 169 -17.67 12.61 -0.33
CA ILE A 169 -16.32 12.80 0.18
C ILE A 169 -15.43 11.71 -0.42
N PHE A 170 -14.64 12.05 -1.43
CA PHE A 170 -13.62 11.16 -1.96
C PHE A 170 -12.38 11.19 -1.04
N LEU A 171 -12.04 10.07 -0.40
CA LEU A 171 -10.99 10.06 0.63
C LEU A 171 -9.61 10.46 0.07
N ALA A 172 -9.36 10.24 -1.22
CA ALA A 172 -8.13 10.66 -1.88
C ALA A 172 -7.90 12.18 -1.90
N GLU A 173 -8.95 12.98 -1.70
CA GLU A 173 -8.93 14.44 -1.85
C GLU A 173 -8.73 15.17 -0.52
N PHE A 174 -8.79 14.45 0.60
CA PHE A 174 -8.70 15.02 1.95
C PHE A 174 -7.59 14.34 2.72
N GLU A 175 -6.81 15.12 3.47
CA GLU A 175 -5.71 14.58 4.28
C GLU A 175 -6.26 13.67 5.40
N PRO A 176 -5.76 12.43 5.56
CA PRO A 176 -6.17 11.56 6.66
C PRO A 176 -5.72 12.11 8.02
N GLY A 177 -6.48 11.83 9.07
CA GLY A 177 -6.16 12.26 10.44
C GLY A 177 -6.45 13.72 10.74
N VAL A 178 -6.89 14.50 9.74
CA VAL A 178 -7.25 15.91 9.88
C VAL A 178 -8.77 16.06 9.92
N ILE A 179 -9.26 16.93 10.81
CA ILE A 179 -10.67 17.34 10.81
C ILE A 179 -10.88 18.33 9.67
N HIS A 180 -11.85 18.06 8.82
CA HIS A 180 -12.29 18.92 7.73
C HIS A 180 -13.68 19.45 8.06
N ASP A 181 -13.81 20.76 8.23
CA ASP A 181 -15.11 21.38 8.47
C ASP A 181 -15.95 21.40 7.19
N LEU A 182 -17.26 21.23 7.35
CA LEU A 182 -18.24 21.34 6.27
C LEU A 182 -18.80 22.76 6.20
N ALA A 183 -18.14 23.77 6.78
CA ALA A 183 -18.77 25.06 6.97
C ALA A 183 -19.15 25.70 5.64
N ASN A 184 -20.45 26.00 5.46
CA ASN A 184 -21.08 26.49 4.24
C ASN A 184 -21.03 25.51 3.06
N TRP A 185 -20.84 24.22 3.30
CA TRP A 185 -21.29 23.20 2.37
C TRP A 185 -22.81 23.11 2.46
N ALA A 186 -23.47 22.76 1.37
CA ALA A 186 -24.92 22.63 1.40
C ALA A 186 -25.39 21.50 2.33
N ILE A 187 -24.61 20.43 2.52
CA ILE A 187 -24.96 19.28 3.40
C ILE A 187 -24.73 19.57 4.89
N GLU A 188 -24.10 20.69 5.24
CA GLU A 188 -23.81 21.02 6.64
C GLU A 188 -25.10 21.11 7.44
N ASP A 189 -25.20 20.35 8.53
CA ASP A 189 -26.39 20.30 9.38
C ASP A 189 -27.70 19.91 8.66
N ASP A 190 -27.62 19.31 7.47
CA ASP A 190 -28.76 18.82 6.68
C ASP A 190 -28.59 17.32 6.32
N LEU A 191 -27.67 16.60 6.97
CA LEU A 191 -27.33 15.20 6.67
C LEU A 191 -28.24 14.22 7.44
N SER A 192 -29.05 13.44 6.72
CA SER A 192 -29.90 12.39 7.32
C SER A 192 -29.51 10.95 7.00
N SER A 193 -28.73 10.68 5.94
CA SER A 193 -28.27 9.31 5.66
C SER A 193 -26.89 9.24 5.00
N VAL A 194 -26.20 8.10 5.16
CA VAL A 194 -24.80 7.96 4.75
C VAL A 194 -24.46 6.54 4.30
N CYS A 195 -23.67 6.38 3.23
CA CYS A 195 -23.12 5.10 2.81
C CYS A 195 -21.65 5.18 2.40
N TRP A 196 -20.90 4.10 2.60
CA TRP A 196 -19.44 4.04 2.40
C TRP A 196 -19.01 2.71 1.77
N ARG A 197 -19.79 2.22 0.80
CA ARG A 197 -19.59 0.92 0.13
C ARG A 197 -18.23 0.79 -0.56
N THR A 198 -17.62 1.92 -0.94
CA THR A 198 -16.32 2.00 -1.62
C THR A 198 -15.13 2.04 -0.65
N MET A 199 -15.36 2.34 0.64
CA MET A 199 -14.29 2.34 1.65
C MET A 199 -13.66 0.95 1.79
N VAL A 200 -12.34 0.94 1.78
CA VAL A 200 -11.53 -0.27 1.76
C VAL A 200 -11.08 -0.65 3.16
N ASP A 201 -10.68 -1.90 3.32
CA ASP A 201 -10.13 -2.40 4.58
C ASP A 201 -9.04 -1.45 5.12
N ARG A 202 -8.98 -1.32 6.45
CA ARG A 202 -8.09 -0.38 7.19
C ARG A 202 -8.40 1.10 7.00
N GLN A 203 -9.65 1.43 6.72
CA GLN A 203 -10.10 2.82 6.76
C GLN A 203 -11.23 2.97 7.78
N THR A 204 -11.21 4.08 8.50
CA THR A 204 -12.30 4.50 9.38
C THR A 204 -12.62 5.95 9.12
N ALA A 205 -13.85 6.36 9.39
CA ALA A 205 -14.21 7.76 9.40
C ALA A 205 -15.14 8.07 10.57
N ALA A 206 -15.18 9.34 10.91
CA ALA A 206 -16.11 9.90 11.88
C ALA A 206 -16.73 11.17 11.30
N LEU A 207 -18.03 11.32 11.56
CA LEU A 207 -18.81 12.52 11.31
C LEU A 207 -19.07 13.19 12.66
N PHE A 208 -18.81 14.48 12.78
CA PHE A 208 -18.89 15.19 14.05
C PHE A 208 -19.97 16.25 14.01
N ALA A 209 -20.61 16.47 15.15
CA ALA A 209 -21.63 17.49 15.29
C ALA A 209 -21.07 18.92 15.33
N GLU A 210 -19.78 19.06 15.67
CA GLU A 210 -19.11 20.35 15.75
C GLU A 210 -18.09 20.49 14.61
N ARG A 211 -17.90 21.73 14.12
CA ARG A 211 -16.98 22.04 13.02
C ARG A 211 -15.51 21.73 13.32
N ASP A 212 -15.11 21.81 14.59
CA ASP A 212 -13.75 21.56 15.04
C ASP A 212 -13.47 20.07 15.37
N GLY A 213 -14.47 19.21 15.19
CA GLY A 213 -14.36 17.78 15.48
C GLY A 213 -14.51 17.43 16.96
N SER A 214 -14.92 18.38 17.80
CA SER A 214 -15.28 18.14 19.18
C SER A 214 -16.74 17.65 19.32
N GLY A 215 -17.18 17.40 20.55
CA GLY A 215 -18.57 17.02 20.82
C GLY A 215 -18.94 15.58 20.44
N ALA A 216 -20.19 15.40 20.04
CA ALA A 216 -20.73 14.10 19.65
C ALA A 216 -20.23 13.70 18.25
N ALA A 217 -19.97 12.41 18.04
CA ALA A 217 -19.51 11.90 16.75
C ALA A 217 -20.15 10.57 16.39
N PHE A 218 -20.57 10.44 15.13
CA PHE A 218 -20.90 9.17 14.52
C PHE A 218 -19.63 8.53 13.96
N ASN A 219 -19.12 7.48 14.63
CA ASN A 219 -17.82 6.87 14.34
C ASN A 219 -17.91 5.40 13.90
N ASN A 220 -19.09 4.96 13.47
CA ASN A 220 -19.32 3.59 13.00
C ASN A 220 -19.08 3.43 11.48
N ILE A 221 -18.34 4.35 10.87
CA ILE A 221 -17.95 4.29 9.46
C ILE A 221 -16.61 3.57 9.37
N SER A 222 -16.64 2.33 8.88
CA SER A 222 -15.43 1.53 8.70
C SER A 222 -15.44 0.76 7.38
N GLY A 223 -14.30 0.86 6.68
CA GLY A 223 -13.98 0.05 5.52
C GLY A 223 -13.80 -1.44 5.85
N SER A 224 -13.58 -1.77 7.12
CA SER A 224 -13.28 -3.13 7.58
C SER A 224 -14.48 -3.89 8.14
N VAL A 225 -15.68 -3.28 8.25
CA VAL A 225 -16.87 -3.96 8.79
C VAL A 225 -17.91 -4.23 7.70
N ALA A 226 -18.83 -5.16 7.96
CA ALA A 226 -19.87 -5.57 6.99
C ALA A 226 -20.95 -4.50 6.77
N MET A 227 -21.26 -3.71 7.81
CA MET A 227 -22.17 -2.58 7.69
C MET A 227 -21.51 -1.47 6.86
N LYS A 228 -22.17 -1.07 5.78
CA LYS A 228 -21.65 -0.08 4.81
C LYS A 228 -22.55 1.13 4.61
N GLU A 229 -23.60 1.23 5.41
CA GLU A 229 -24.61 2.27 5.23
C GLU A 229 -25.46 2.43 6.49
N VAL A 230 -25.96 3.65 6.68
CA VAL A 230 -27.00 4.03 7.63
C VAL A 230 -28.09 4.76 6.84
N PRO A 231 -29.29 4.16 6.68
CA PRO A 231 -30.37 4.80 5.94
C PRO A 231 -31.04 5.94 6.72
N ASP A 232 -30.80 6.08 8.02
CA ASP A 232 -31.46 7.08 8.86
C ASP A 232 -30.60 7.37 10.10
N LEU A 233 -29.96 8.53 10.13
CA LEU A 233 -29.07 8.98 11.20
C LEU A 233 -29.83 9.45 12.44
N SER A 234 -31.14 9.72 12.35
CA SER A 234 -31.97 10.08 13.50
C SER A 234 -32.00 8.96 14.55
N GLN A 235 -31.87 7.70 14.12
CA GLN A 235 -31.77 6.53 14.99
C GLN A 235 -30.53 6.55 15.89
N PHE A 236 -29.54 7.36 15.53
CA PHE A 236 -28.29 7.54 16.27
C PHE A 236 -28.18 8.95 16.88
N GLY A 237 -29.18 9.81 16.70
CA GLY A 237 -29.17 11.21 17.17
C GLY A 237 -28.23 12.12 16.38
N PHE A 238 -27.96 11.80 15.11
CA PHE A 238 -27.06 12.55 14.23
C PHE A 238 -27.75 13.11 12.97
N ASP A 239 -29.08 13.22 13.00
CA ASP A 239 -29.86 13.88 11.96
C ASP A 239 -29.62 15.39 12.01
N ASP A 240 -29.44 16.01 10.85
CA ASP A 240 -29.38 17.48 10.69
C ASP A 240 -28.43 18.21 11.66
N CYS A 241 -27.28 17.59 11.97
CA CYS A 241 -26.33 18.20 12.89
C CYS A 241 -24.86 17.91 12.58
N ILE A 242 -24.55 17.24 11.45
CA ILE A 242 -23.16 16.95 11.08
C ILE A 242 -22.51 18.17 10.44
N SER A 243 -21.41 18.61 11.03
CA SER A 243 -20.70 19.85 10.69
C SER A 243 -19.23 19.64 10.32
N SER A 244 -18.65 18.46 10.56
CA SER A 244 -17.30 18.12 10.10
C SER A 244 -17.08 16.62 9.96
N PHE A 245 -15.98 16.25 9.31
CA PHE A 245 -15.57 14.85 9.20
C PHE A 245 -14.06 14.68 9.39
N ARG A 246 -13.67 13.44 9.72
CA ARG A 246 -12.29 12.96 9.62
C ARG A 246 -12.30 11.54 9.12
N TRP A 247 -11.36 11.22 8.25
CA TRP A 247 -11.07 9.84 7.93
C TRP A 247 -9.64 9.50 8.35
N ASP A 248 -9.42 8.24 8.72
CA ASP A 248 -8.18 7.71 9.26
C ASP A 248 -7.81 6.42 8.53
N THR A 249 -6.51 6.19 8.40
CA THR A 249 -5.99 4.86 8.05
C THR A 249 -5.70 4.09 9.34
N VAL A 250 -6.21 2.86 9.42
CA VAL A 250 -6.01 1.98 10.57
C VAL A 250 -4.68 1.24 10.42
N ASN A 251 -3.72 1.64 11.26
CA ASN A 251 -2.41 1.01 11.32
C ASN A 251 -2.40 -0.10 12.38
N PRO A 252 -1.68 -1.21 12.14
CA PRO A 252 -1.47 -2.21 13.17
C PRO A 252 -0.64 -1.62 14.32
N VAL A 253 -1.01 -1.97 15.56
CA VAL A 253 -0.27 -1.59 16.77
C VAL A 253 0.89 -2.56 17.07
N LYS A 254 0.87 -3.73 16.43
CA LYS A 254 1.92 -4.75 16.49
C LYS A 254 1.86 -5.59 15.22
N GLU A 255 3.01 -6.07 14.76
CA GLU A 255 3.12 -7.04 13.68
C GLU A 255 4.24 -8.04 13.95
N VAL A 256 4.03 -9.28 13.51
CA VAL A 256 5.03 -10.34 13.47
C VAL A 256 4.96 -11.00 12.10
N ILE A 257 6.07 -11.05 11.37
CA ILE A 257 6.15 -11.69 10.06
C ILE A 257 6.71 -13.09 10.21
N GLU A 258 6.05 -14.05 9.58
CA GLU A 258 6.53 -15.42 9.53
C GLU A 258 7.90 -15.46 8.80
N PRO A 259 8.93 -16.08 9.41
CA PRO A 259 10.22 -16.25 8.76
C PRO A 259 10.09 -16.97 7.42
N PHE A 260 10.96 -16.62 6.48
CA PHE A 260 11.07 -17.34 5.21
C PHE A 260 12.54 -17.56 4.84
N ASP A 261 12.77 -18.62 4.07
CA ASP A 261 14.12 -19.03 3.68
C ASP A 261 14.54 -18.40 2.36
N ILE A 262 15.80 -18.01 2.28
CA ILE A 262 16.44 -17.47 1.09
C ILE A 262 17.57 -18.41 0.66
N VAL A 263 17.56 -18.74 -0.63
CA VAL A 263 18.64 -19.46 -1.27
C VAL A 263 19.38 -18.48 -2.17
N ALA A 264 20.55 -18.02 -1.72
CA ALA A 264 21.47 -17.28 -2.57
C ALA A 264 22.11 -18.25 -3.57
N THR A 265 21.94 -18.00 -4.87
CA THR A 265 22.56 -18.81 -5.93
C THR A 265 23.83 -18.13 -6.44
N SER A 266 24.86 -18.91 -6.76
CA SER A 266 26.19 -18.45 -7.19
C SER A 266 26.23 -17.78 -8.57
N SER A 267 25.09 -17.34 -9.11
CA SER A 267 24.95 -16.96 -10.52
C SER A 267 25.66 -15.66 -10.91
N SER A 268 26.13 -14.87 -9.94
CA SER A 268 27.00 -13.71 -10.18
C SER A 268 27.96 -13.51 -8.99
N ASN A 269 29.25 -13.75 -9.22
CA ASN A 269 30.30 -13.53 -8.21
C ASN A 269 30.44 -12.02 -7.96
N SER A 270 30.12 -11.56 -6.75
CA SER A 270 30.38 -10.17 -6.33
C SER A 270 31.77 -10.00 -5.71
N GLY A 271 32.41 -11.11 -5.30
CA GLY A 271 33.76 -11.12 -4.74
C GLY A 271 34.09 -12.42 -4.01
N ALA A 272 35.32 -12.51 -3.51
CA ALA A 272 35.74 -13.59 -2.61
C ALA A 272 36.53 -13.01 -1.44
N LEU A 273 36.28 -13.53 -0.24
CA LEU A 273 36.99 -13.15 0.99
C LEU A 273 37.92 -14.29 1.41
N SER A 274 39.14 -13.98 1.84
CA SER A 274 40.10 -14.99 2.24
C SER A 274 40.73 -14.71 3.59
N SER A 275 41.00 -15.77 4.35
CA SER A 275 41.82 -15.75 5.56
C SER A 275 42.95 -16.78 5.41
N ILE A 276 44.12 -16.48 5.95
CA ILE A 276 45.31 -17.34 5.84
C ILE A 276 45.88 -17.57 7.24
N ALA A 277 46.14 -18.83 7.58
CA ALA A 277 46.87 -19.24 8.77
C ALA A 277 48.17 -19.94 8.35
N THR A 278 49.30 -19.48 8.88
CA THR A 278 50.61 -20.09 8.64
C THR A 278 51.21 -20.60 9.93
N GLY A 279 51.92 -21.73 9.87
CA GLY A 279 52.60 -22.27 11.05
C GLY A 279 53.50 -23.44 10.73
N THR A 280 54.03 -24.07 11.78
CA THR A 280 54.85 -25.27 11.68
C THR A 280 54.35 -26.33 12.65
N ASN A 281 54.05 -27.52 12.16
CA ASN A 281 53.85 -28.70 12.99
C ASN A 281 55.17 -29.46 13.09
N ARG A 282 55.89 -29.28 14.20
CA ARG A 282 57.15 -29.99 14.50
C ARG A 282 56.93 -31.30 15.27
N SER A 283 55.69 -31.66 15.54
CA SER A 283 55.38 -32.89 16.26
C SER A 283 55.39 -34.10 15.33
N SER A 284 55.41 -35.29 15.91
CA SER A 284 55.29 -36.57 15.20
C SER A 284 53.85 -36.93 14.81
N LEU A 285 52.86 -36.11 15.17
CA LEU A 285 51.43 -36.34 14.94
C LEU A 285 50.82 -35.19 14.11
N PRO A 286 49.71 -35.42 13.39
CA PRO A 286 48.93 -34.34 12.79
C PRO A 286 48.45 -33.34 13.85
N GLN A 287 48.38 -32.07 13.48
CA GLN A 287 47.91 -30.98 14.34
C GLN A 287 46.67 -30.32 13.72
N THR A 288 45.60 -30.20 14.50
CA THR A 288 44.42 -29.42 14.09
C THR A 288 44.75 -27.93 14.08
N VAL A 289 44.47 -27.27 12.96
CA VAL A 289 44.63 -25.83 12.74
C VAL A 289 43.24 -25.23 12.57
N LYS A 290 42.91 -24.25 13.42
CA LYS A 290 41.69 -23.44 13.29
C LYS A 290 41.96 -22.24 12.39
N ILE A 291 41.11 -22.01 11.41
CA ILE A 291 41.14 -20.85 10.53
C ILE A 291 39.79 -20.16 10.64
N SER A 292 39.79 -18.89 11.00
CA SER A 292 38.58 -18.08 11.07
C SER A 292 38.61 -16.94 10.06
N LEU A 293 37.43 -16.58 9.56
CA LEU A 293 37.19 -15.39 8.77
C LEU A 293 36.05 -14.62 9.41
N HIS A 294 36.39 -13.41 9.87
CA HIS A 294 35.42 -12.44 10.37
C HIS A 294 35.34 -11.25 9.40
N ASN A 295 34.16 -10.93 8.90
CA ASN A 295 33.95 -9.77 8.05
C ASN A 295 32.57 -9.15 8.29
N SER A 296 32.55 -7.92 8.76
CA SER A 296 31.32 -7.19 9.12
C SER A 296 30.77 -6.27 8.03
N THR A 297 31.31 -6.31 6.81
CA THR A 297 31.01 -5.32 5.75
C THR A 297 30.60 -5.91 4.41
N SER A 298 30.98 -7.16 4.14
CA SER A 298 30.86 -7.73 2.79
C SER A 298 29.50 -8.36 2.51
N GLN A 299 28.71 -8.63 3.54
CA GLN A 299 27.36 -9.16 3.38
C GLN A 299 26.35 -8.05 3.59
N THR A 300 25.50 -7.83 2.60
CA THR A 300 24.46 -6.82 2.65
C THR A 300 23.15 -7.42 2.20
N ILE A 301 22.06 -7.02 2.85
CA ILE A 301 20.71 -7.34 2.45
C ILE A 301 19.92 -6.04 2.45
N THR A 302 19.33 -5.73 1.31
CA THR A 302 18.37 -4.64 1.18
C THR A 302 16.99 -5.25 1.04
N VAL A 303 16.14 -4.96 2.02
CA VAL A 303 14.74 -5.37 2.05
C VAL A 303 13.89 -4.18 1.67
N SER A 304 13.02 -4.35 0.67
CA SER A 304 11.97 -3.40 0.34
C SER A 304 10.59 -4.03 0.48
N THR A 305 9.69 -3.29 1.10
CA THR A 305 8.28 -3.65 1.24
C THR A 305 7.41 -2.54 0.65
N GLN A 306 6.26 -2.94 0.09
CA GLN A 306 5.22 -2.01 -0.35
C GLN A 306 4.34 -1.54 0.81
N ASP A 307 4.59 -2.01 2.03
CA ASP A 307 3.86 -1.55 3.20
C ASP A 307 4.34 -0.15 3.62
N GLN A 308 3.40 0.79 3.68
CA GLN A 308 3.62 2.22 3.83
C GLN A 308 4.10 2.63 5.22
N PHE A 309 4.01 1.75 6.23
CA PHE A 309 4.18 2.14 7.63
C PHE A 309 5.35 1.47 8.36
N VAL A 310 6.27 0.85 7.62
CA VAL A 310 7.40 0.09 8.17
C VAL A 310 8.60 0.99 8.47
N THR A 311 8.95 1.17 9.74
CA THR A 311 10.16 1.88 10.20
C THR A 311 11.16 0.92 10.83
N GLY A 312 11.94 0.29 9.96
CA GLY A 312 13.10 -0.49 10.35
C GLY A 312 12.84 -1.99 10.27
N VAL A 313 13.82 -2.68 9.72
CA VAL A 313 13.81 -4.13 9.52
C VAL A 313 14.84 -4.72 10.46
N SER A 314 14.48 -5.56 11.42
CA SER A 314 15.46 -6.46 12.04
C SER A 314 15.51 -7.77 11.28
N THR A 315 16.71 -8.18 10.87
CA THR A 315 16.98 -9.42 10.15
C THR A 315 17.85 -10.29 11.03
N THR A 316 17.36 -11.46 11.41
CA THR A 316 18.23 -12.53 11.94
C THR A 316 18.64 -13.41 10.79
N VAL A 317 19.92 -13.74 10.70
CA VAL A 317 20.46 -14.63 9.66
C VAL A 317 21.10 -15.82 10.34
N THR A 318 20.62 -17.02 10.00
CA THR A 318 21.19 -18.27 10.48
C THR A 318 21.86 -19.01 9.34
N LEU A 319 23.15 -19.32 9.50
CA LEU A 319 23.93 -20.18 8.60
C LEU A 319 23.72 -21.63 9.02
N SER A 320 23.38 -22.52 8.09
CA SER A 320 23.51 -23.96 8.31
C SER A 320 24.52 -24.56 7.32
N GLU A 321 25.48 -25.30 7.87
CA GLU A 321 26.59 -25.89 7.14
C GLU A 321 26.33 -27.38 6.89
N THR A 322 26.57 -27.86 5.67
CA THR A 322 26.66 -29.30 5.37
C THR A 322 28.03 -29.58 4.78
N VAL A 323 28.87 -30.34 5.49
CA VAL A 323 30.22 -30.71 5.06
C VAL A 323 30.13 -31.88 4.08
N LYS A 324 30.66 -31.73 2.86
CA LYS A 324 30.93 -32.86 1.96
C LYS A 324 32.42 -33.22 2.01
N GLU A 325 32.72 -34.44 2.44
CA GLU A 325 34.08 -35.00 2.40
C GLU A 325 34.38 -35.54 0.99
N GLY A 326 35.45 -35.03 0.36
CA GLY A 326 36.02 -35.57 -0.86
C GLY A 326 37.40 -36.20 -0.61
N VAL A 327 37.64 -37.39 -1.16
CA VAL A 327 38.90 -38.13 -1.00
C VAL A 327 39.97 -37.58 -1.96
N GLY A 328 41.13 -37.17 -1.44
CA GLY A 328 42.36 -36.96 -2.24
C GLY A 328 42.89 -35.52 -2.32
N VAL A 329 42.10 -34.53 -1.98
CA VAL A 329 42.50 -33.17 -1.58
C VAL A 329 41.46 -32.81 -0.53
N THR A 330 41.84 -32.53 0.71
CA THR A 330 40.87 -32.17 1.76
C THR A 330 40.35 -30.76 1.51
N SER A 331 39.54 -30.60 0.47
CA SER A 331 38.70 -29.44 0.24
C SER A 331 37.31 -29.79 0.77
N SER A 332 36.90 -29.16 1.87
CA SER A 332 35.51 -29.18 2.33
C SER A 332 34.76 -28.05 1.63
N GLU A 333 33.72 -28.38 0.87
CA GLU A 333 32.77 -27.38 0.36
C GLU A 333 31.53 -27.36 1.24
N THR A 334 31.14 -26.17 1.67
CA THR A 334 29.95 -25.93 2.48
C THR A 334 29.02 -24.99 1.73
N THR A 335 27.74 -25.35 1.58
CA THR A 335 26.68 -24.47 1.06
C THR A 335 25.88 -23.88 2.22
N ALA A 336 25.67 -22.56 2.20
CA ALA A 336 24.91 -21.86 3.24
C ALA A 336 23.42 -21.72 2.86
N THR A 337 22.52 -22.11 3.77
CA THR A 337 21.11 -21.66 3.73
C THR A 337 20.92 -20.50 4.70
N TRP A 338 20.00 -19.59 4.37
CA TRP A 338 19.76 -18.35 5.09
C TRP A 338 18.29 -18.31 5.50
N SER A 339 18.02 -18.26 6.81
CA SER A 339 16.68 -17.94 7.30
C SER A 339 16.62 -16.48 7.69
N ILE A 340 15.57 -15.76 7.28
CA ILE A 340 15.39 -14.34 7.60
C ILE A 340 14.09 -14.15 8.36
N THR A 341 14.21 -13.65 9.59
CA THR A 341 13.08 -13.11 10.36
C THR A 341 13.06 -11.60 10.19
N LEU A 342 11.91 -11.02 9.84
CA LEU A 342 11.70 -9.57 9.72
C LEU A 342 10.87 -9.08 10.91
N ASN A 343 11.35 -8.06 11.62
CA ASN A 343 10.50 -7.30 12.55
C ASN A 343 10.41 -5.86 12.08
N PHE A 344 9.20 -5.32 12.08
CA PHE A 344 8.90 -3.93 11.73
C PHE A 344 8.47 -3.17 12.97
N GLN A 345 9.05 -1.98 13.16
CA GLN A 345 8.49 -0.98 14.05
C GLN A 345 7.62 -0.05 13.21
N TYR A 346 6.52 0.46 13.77
CA TYR A 346 5.62 1.36 13.06
C TYR A 346 5.78 2.78 13.59
N THR A 347 6.18 3.70 12.72
CA THR A 347 5.99 5.13 12.92
C THR A 347 5.52 5.74 11.60
N HIS A 348 4.57 6.68 11.70
CA HIS A 348 3.94 7.31 10.55
C HIS A 348 5.00 7.94 9.62
N THR A 349 5.16 7.38 8.42
CA THR A 349 5.93 7.98 7.33
C THR A 349 5.14 7.79 6.03
N THR A 350 4.97 8.85 5.24
CA THR A 350 4.16 8.88 4.01
C THR A 350 4.89 8.31 2.79
N THR A 351 5.72 7.29 2.96
CA THR A 351 6.53 6.74 1.85
C THR A 351 5.96 5.42 1.34
N ASN A 352 5.60 5.38 0.05
CA ASN A 352 5.02 4.20 -0.63
C ASN A 352 5.96 2.99 -0.71
N THR A 353 7.24 3.18 -0.43
CA THR A 353 8.23 2.12 -0.39
C THR A 353 9.22 2.43 0.72
N THR A 354 9.39 1.49 1.63
CA THR A 354 10.45 1.57 2.65
C THR A 354 11.52 0.55 2.27
N SER A 355 12.76 1.02 2.20
CA SER A 355 13.92 0.19 1.89
C SER A 355 14.91 0.32 3.04
N THR A 356 15.38 -0.80 3.55
CA THR A 356 16.43 -0.82 4.58
C THR A 356 17.54 -1.76 4.12
N THR A 357 18.76 -1.25 4.05
CA THR A 357 19.97 -2.07 3.87
C THR A 357 20.55 -2.40 5.23
N LYS A 358 20.74 -3.68 5.50
CA LYS A 358 21.48 -4.19 6.66
C LYS A 358 22.75 -4.89 6.24
N THR A 359 23.79 -4.66 7.00
CA THR A 359 25.04 -5.39 6.90
C THR A 359 25.03 -6.55 7.88
N VAL A 360 25.46 -7.74 7.45
CA VAL A 360 25.44 -8.97 8.24
C VAL A 360 26.88 -9.40 8.53
N ASP A 361 27.20 -9.64 9.80
CA ASP A 361 28.52 -10.15 10.18
C ASP A 361 28.71 -11.57 9.63
N LEU A 362 29.75 -11.76 8.84
CA LEU A 362 30.25 -13.05 8.43
C LEU A 362 31.23 -13.54 9.49
N ASN A 363 30.92 -14.65 10.15
CA ASN A 363 31.86 -15.33 11.04
C ASN A 363 31.88 -16.82 10.69
N ILE A 364 32.98 -17.28 10.09
CA ILE A 364 33.20 -18.68 9.72
C ILE A 364 34.46 -19.17 10.42
N GLU A 365 34.39 -20.36 11.03
CA GLU A 365 35.55 -21.07 11.58
C GLU A 365 35.60 -22.47 10.95
N GLN A 366 36.76 -22.86 10.43
CA GLN A 366 37.00 -24.20 9.92
C GLN A 366 38.27 -24.80 10.53
N GLU A 367 38.26 -26.11 10.68
CA GLU A 367 39.40 -26.89 11.17
C GLU A 367 40.03 -27.69 10.02
N VAL A 368 41.35 -27.60 9.89
CA VAL A 368 42.13 -28.39 8.92
C VAL A 368 43.29 -29.10 9.62
N GLN A 369 43.74 -30.22 9.06
CA GLN A 369 44.81 -31.03 9.66
C GLN A 369 46.17 -30.71 9.02
N ALA A 370 47.11 -30.18 9.80
CA ALA A 370 48.50 -30.01 9.41
C ALA A 370 49.31 -31.29 9.70
N PRO A 371 49.89 -31.96 8.70
CA PRO A 371 50.69 -33.18 8.90
C PRO A 371 51.93 -32.95 9.76
N ALA A 372 52.41 -34.03 10.40
CA ALA A 372 53.63 -34.04 11.19
C ALA A 372 54.85 -33.55 10.40
N ASN A 373 55.77 -32.85 11.07
CA ASN A 373 57.02 -32.34 10.50
C ASN A 373 56.87 -31.48 9.23
N THR A 374 55.86 -30.60 9.19
CA THR A 374 55.62 -29.69 8.07
C THR A 374 55.55 -28.22 8.51
N SER A 375 55.97 -27.31 7.64
CA SER A 375 55.42 -25.94 7.62
C SER A 375 54.15 -25.95 6.77
N TYR A 376 53.13 -25.22 7.20
CA TYR A 376 51.85 -25.17 6.49
C TYR A 376 51.41 -23.72 6.23
N THR A 377 50.67 -23.55 5.15
CA THR A 377 49.86 -22.38 4.82
C THR A 377 48.46 -22.86 4.52
N ALA A 378 47.54 -22.60 5.43
CA ALA A 378 46.14 -22.95 5.27
C ALA A 378 45.34 -21.70 4.91
N LYS A 379 44.43 -21.82 3.94
CA LYS A 379 43.64 -20.74 3.38
C LYS A 379 42.17 -21.10 3.47
N LEU A 380 41.36 -20.24 4.08
CA LEU A 380 39.91 -20.25 4.02
C LEU A 380 39.48 -19.23 2.98
N LEU A 381 38.64 -19.63 2.04
CA LEU A 381 38.09 -18.77 0.99
C LEU A 381 36.57 -18.87 1.01
N VAL A 382 35.90 -17.72 0.92
CA VAL A 382 34.44 -17.59 1.00
C VAL A 382 33.96 -16.85 -0.22
N LYS A 383 33.04 -17.44 -1.00
CA LYS A 383 32.40 -16.77 -2.14
C LYS A 383 31.23 -15.95 -1.64
N ILE A 384 31.15 -14.71 -2.09
CA ILE A 384 29.97 -13.88 -1.93
C ILE A 384 29.19 -13.91 -3.26
N GLY A 385 27.95 -14.37 -3.20
CA GLY A 385 27.02 -14.35 -4.32
C GLY A 385 26.06 -13.19 -4.21
N GLN A 386 25.67 -12.62 -5.35
CA GLN A 386 24.65 -11.58 -5.40
C GLN A 386 23.25 -12.21 -5.32
N LEU A 387 22.40 -11.65 -4.46
CA LEU A 387 20.97 -11.92 -4.43
C LEU A 387 20.29 -10.95 -5.41
N PRO A 388 19.82 -11.42 -6.59
CA PRO A 388 19.10 -10.56 -7.52
C PRO A 388 17.76 -10.10 -6.92
N PRO A 389 17.15 -9.02 -7.44
CA PRO A 389 15.83 -8.57 -7.00
C PRO A 389 14.80 -9.70 -7.10
N THR A 390 14.45 -10.26 -5.94
CA THR A 390 13.57 -11.43 -5.84
C THR A 390 12.42 -11.11 -4.90
N THR A 391 11.20 -11.42 -5.33
CA THR A 391 9.99 -11.26 -4.53
C THR A 391 9.68 -12.55 -3.78
N TYR A 392 9.58 -12.44 -2.46
CA TYR A 392 9.18 -13.51 -1.55
C TYR A 392 7.76 -13.27 -1.05
N LYS A 393 7.00 -14.34 -0.90
CA LYS A 393 5.66 -14.31 -0.30
C LYS A 393 5.73 -14.94 1.07
N THR A 394 5.27 -14.21 2.09
CA THR A 394 5.10 -14.71 3.45
C THR A 394 3.81 -14.14 4.04
N THR A 395 3.56 -14.37 5.31
CA THR A 395 2.41 -13.82 6.03
C THR A 395 2.86 -12.97 7.21
N ALA A 396 2.13 -11.90 7.46
CA ALA A 396 2.24 -11.06 8.64
C ALA A 396 1.04 -11.30 9.57
N THR A 397 1.31 -11.60 10.82
CA THR A 397 0.31 -11.52 11.89
C THR A 397 0.31 -10.10 12.45
N ARG A 398 -0.83 -9.43 12.38
CA ARG A 398 -1.02 -8.02 12.77
C ARG A 398 -2.06 -7.91 13.88
N TRP A 399 -1.88 -6.93 14.77
CA TRP A 399 -2.83 -6.61 15.82
C TRP A 399 -3.31 -5.16 15.65
N TYR A 400 -4.59 -4.92 15.90
CA TYR A 400 -5.23 -3.61 15.77
C TYR A 400 -5.95 -3.22 17.07
N SER A 401 -5.95 -1.92 17.36
CA SER A 401 -6.71 -1.36 18.49
C SER A 401 -8.22 -1.29 18.23
N VAL A 402 -8.65 -1.43 16.98
CA VAL A 402 -10.06 -1.34 16.54
C VAL A 402 -10.52 -2.64 15.88
N PRO A 403 -11.83 -2.94 15.87
CA PRO A 403 -12.36 -4.11 15.17
C PRO A 403 -12.03 -4.09 13.67
N MET A 404 -11.68 -5.25 13.12
CA MET A 404 -11.31 -5.43 11.71
C MET A 404 -11.95 -6.70 11.16
N ALA A 405 -12.36 -6.72 9.89
CA ALA A 405 -12.90 -7.92 9.24
C ALA A 405 -11.90 -9.08 9.33
N GLY A 406 -12.37 -10.23 9.78
CA GLY A 406 -11.56 -11.44 9.92
C GLY A 406 -10.52 -11.38 11.04
N ALA A 407 -10.56 -10.36 11.90
CA ALA A 407 -9.70 -10.27 13.07
C ALA A 407 -10.42 -10.76 14.34
N GLU A 408 -9.70 -11.48 15.19
CA GLU A 408 -10.21 -12.01 16.45
C GLU A 408 -9.52 -11.33 17.64
N ARG A 409 -10.25 -11.12 18.74
CA ARG A 409 -9.63 -10.55 19.95
C ARG A 409 -8.60 -11.52 20.51
N ASP A 410 -7.41 -11.03 20.83
CA ASP A 410 -6.32 -11.79 21.41
C ASP A 410 -6.09 -11.41 22.88
N PRO A 411 -6.57 -12.22 23.85
CA PRO A 411 -6.41 -11.93 25.28
C PRO A 411 -4.96 -11.80 25.75
N ALA A 412 -4.00 -12.41 25.02
CA ALA A 412 -2.59 -12.34 25.37
C ALA A 412 -1.91 -11.04 24.93
N ASN A 413 -2.56 -10.24 24.06
CA ASN A 413 -2.04 -9.00 23.51
C ASN A 413 -3.02 -7.85 23.74
N ASN A 414 -3.34 -7.56 25.01
CA ASN A 414 -4.23 -6.48 25.42
C ASN A 414 -5.64 -6.53 24.79
N TYR A 415 -6.12 -7.71 24.41
CA TYR A 415 -7.39 -7.90 23.69
C TYR A 415 -7.46 -7.17 22.34
N TRP A 416 -6.31 -6.84 21.74
CA TRP A 416 -6.25 -6.30 20.39
C TRP A 416 -6.78 -7.30 19.37
N TYR A 417 -7.27 -6.79 18.24
CA TYR A 417 -7.82 -7.59 17.16
C TYR A 417 -6.69 -8.13 16.29
N LYS A 418 -6.45 -9.43 16.36
CA LYS A 418 -5.39 -10.16 15.64
C LYS A 418 -5.89 -10.67 14.29
N ARG A 419 -5.12 -10.46 13.23
CA ARG A 419 -5.39 -10.96 11.88
C ARG A 419 -4.10 -11.36 11.18
N THR A 420 -4.13 -12.43 10.38
CA THR A 420 -3.00 -12.85 9.55
C THR A 420 -3.26 -12.44 8.10
N GLU A 421 -2.27 -11.80 7.47
CA GLU A 421 -2.36 -11.20 6.14
C GLU A 421 -1.17 -11.61 5.28
N PRO A 422 -1.37 -11.85 3.97
CA PRO A 422 -0.26 -12.10 3.07
C PRO A 422 0.56 -10.81 2.85
N ILE A 423 1.88 -10.95 2.76
CA ILE A 423 2.78 -9.86 2.39
C ILE A 423 3.75 -10.30 1.30
N GLU A 424 4.13 -9.35 0.45
CA GLU A 424 5.17 -9.54 -0.56
C GLU A 424 6.38 -8.69 -0.17
N VAL A 425 7.54 -9.32 -0.09
CA VAL A 425 8.79 -8.70 0.30
C VAL A 425 9.75 -8.80 -0.87
N SER A 426 10.30 -7.68 -1.31
CA SER A 426 11.32 -7.65 -2.36
C SER A 426 12.69 -7.53 -1.72
N MET A 427 13.64 -8.36 -2.16
CA MET A 427 14.96 -8.42 -1.54
C MET A 427 16.07 -8.42 -2.59
N THR A 428 17.16 -7.74 -2.26
CA THR A 428 18.41 -7.70 -3.01
C THR A 428 19.58 -7.72 -2.05
N GLY A 429 20.78 -8.12 -2.50
CA GLY A 429 21.93 -8.11 -1.60
C GLY A 429 23.14 -8.89 -2.11
N ALA A 430 24.06 -9.14 -1.19
CA ALA A 430 25.24 -9.97 -1.37
C ALA A 430 25.44 -10.83 -0.12
N LEU A 431 25.47 -12.14 -0.26
CA LEU A 431 25.56 -13.10 0.86
C LEU A 431 26.61 -14.16 0.58
N ALA A 432 27.21 -14.72 1.62
CA ALA A 432 28.09 -15.87 1.44
C ALA A 432 27.30 -17.04 0.82
N VAL A 433 27.82 -17.63 -0.25
CA VAL A 433 27.15 -18.75 -0.95
C VAL A 433 27.87 -20.07 -0.73
N SER A 434 29.20 -20.01 -0.59
CA SER A 434 30.00 -21.17 -0.24
C SER A 434 31.33 -20.79 0.41
N SER A 435 31.89 -21.71 1.17
CA SER A 435 33.24 -21.62 1.72
C SER A 435 34.04 -22.88 1.40
N TRP A 436 35.36 -22.72 1.28
CA TRP A 436 36.29 -23.81 1.09
C TRP A 436 37.62 -23.54 1.78
N THR A 437 38.25 -24.62 2.25
CA THR A 437 39.59 -24.59 2.83
C THR A 437 40.58 -25.36 1.97
N GLU A 438 41.80 -24.81 1.90
CA GLU A 438 42.94 -25.41 1.22
C GLU A 438 44.14 -25.36 2.18
N ILE A 439 44.91 -26.45 2.28
CA ILE A 439 46.17 -26.46 3.05
C ILE A 439 47.34 -26.87 2.17
N ASN A 440 48.33 -25.98 2.08
CA ASN A 440 49.60 -26.22 1.42
C ASN A 440 50.66 -26.51 2.48
N THR A 441 51.48 -27.55 2.26
CA THR A 441 52.49 -27.97 3.25
C THR A 441 53.85 -28.14 2.60
N THR A 442 54.90 -27.92 3.39
CA THR A 442 56.30 -28.13 2.98
C THR A 442 56.99 -28.87 4.12
N ARG A 443 57.75 -29.92 3.81
CA ARG A 443 58.48 -30.68 4.85
C ARG A 443 59.53 -29.81 5.52
N LEU A 444 59.64 -29.95 6.83
CA LEU A 444 60.74 -29.35 7.59
C LEU A 444 62.02 -30.18 7.38
N PRO A 445 63.22 -29.55 7.41
CA PRO A 445 64.48 -30.26 7.40
C PRO A 445 64.53 -31.24 8.58
N VAL A 446 64.95 -32.48 8.32
CA VAL A 446 65.27 -33.42 9.39
C VAL A 446 66.54 -32.89 10.05
N ASN A 447 66.47 -32.52 11.34
CA ASN A 447 67.68 -32.28 12.12
C ASN A 447 68.35 -33.64 12.36
N ASP A 448 69.11 -34.13 11.38
CA ASP A 448 70.10 -35.16 11.60
C ASP A 448 71.27 -34.53 12.38
N THR A 449 71.07 -34.26 13.67
CA THR A 449 72.19 -34.32 14.61
C THR A 449 72.53 -35.79 14.77
N ALA A 450 73.21 -36.34 13.77
CA ALA A 450 73.99 -37.54 13.91
C ALA A 450 75.00 -37.26 15.03
N VAL A 451 74.76 -37.89 16.18
CA VAL A 451 75.75 -38.08 17.23
C VAL A 451 76.96 -38.70 16.55
N ALA A 452 78.01 -37.90 16.34
CA ALA A 452 79.33 -38.39 16.00
C ALA A 452 79.87 -39.14 17.23
N ALA A 453 79.47 -40.40 17.40
CA ALA A 453 80.21 -41.36 18.18
C ALA A 453 81.29 -41.94 17.26
N GLY A 454 82.53 -41.48 17.42
CA GLY A 454 83.68 -41.93 16.66
C GLY A 454 84.98 -41.76 17.43
N GLN A 455 85.39 -42.87 18.06
CA GLN A 455 86.72 -43.27 18.54
C GLN A 455 87.35 -42.53 19.73
#